data_AF-A0AA38PVD1-F1
#
_entry.id   AF-A0AA38PVD1-F1
#
_cell.length_a   1.000
_cell.length_b   1.000
_cell.length_c   1.000
_cell.angle_alpha   90.00
_cell.angle_beta   90.00
_cell.angle_gamma   90.00
#
_symmetry.space_group_name_H-M   'P 1'
#
loop_
_entity.id
_entity.type
_entity.pdbx_description
1 polymer ?
#
loop_
_entity_poly.entity_id
_entity_poly.type
_entity_poly.pdbx_seq_one_letter_code
_entity_poly.pdbx_strand_id
1 'polypeptide(L)' 'MPFHRFYCSSNLFTKEEKQAIAKAITSFYHFLPPFLVIVNFIDVDKDNFYVGGEPNDRYIRINVTQSANPVPE' A
#
# COMPACT_ATOMS: atom_id res chain seq x y z
N MET A 1 11.13 6.53 6.58
CA MET A 1 9.67 6.46 6.72
C MET A 1 9.09 5.62 5.59
N PRO A 2 8.79 4.33 5.82
CA PRO A 2 8.21 3.45 4.81
C PRO A 2 6.79 3.89 4.45
N PHE A 3 6.55 4.10 3.16
CA PHE A 3 5.22 4.38 2.64
C PHE A 3 4.85 3.32 1.60
N HIS A 4 3.92 2.46 1.99
CA HIS A 4 3.35 1.40 1.17
C HIS A 4 2.06 1.89 0.50
N ARG A 5 1.98 1.73 -0.81
CA ARG A 5 0.79 2.03 -1.61
C ARG A 5 0.38 0.78 -2.36
N PHE A 6 -0.82 0.30 -2.05
CA PHE A 6 -1.48 -0.84 -2.67
C PHE A 6 -2.49 -0.28 -3.65
N TYR A 7 -2.15 -0.27 -4.94
CA TYR A 7 -3.11 0.01 -6.02
C TYR A 7 -3.82 -1.31 -6.34
N CYS A 8 -5.12 -1.38 -6.12
CA CYS A 8 -5.89 -2.62 -6.29
C CYS A 8 -7.23 -2.35 -6.95
N SER A 9 -7.83 -3.40 -7.52
CA SER A 9 -9.22 -3.33 -7.95
C SER A 9 -10.15 -2.98 -6.78
N SER A 10 -11.18 -2.19 -7.07
CA SER A 10 -12.19 -1.82 -6.09
C SER A 10 -12.80 -3.04 -5.43
N ASN A 11 -12.94 -3.02 -4.11
CA ASN A 11 -13.46 -4.13 -3.29
C ASN A 11 -12.61 -5.43 -3.29
N LEU A 12 -11.34 -5.39 -3.74
CA LEU A 12 -10.46 -6.56 -3.65
C LEU A 12 -10.24 -7.00 -2.19
N PHE A 13 -10.22 -6.04 -1.26
CA PHE A 13 -10.05 -6.29 0.17
C PHE A 13 -11.20 -5.70 0.98
N THR A 14 -11.69 -6.48 1.95
CA THR A 14 -12.55 -6.02 3.03
C THR A 14 -11.81 -5.06 3.96
N LYS A 15 -12.55 -4.35 4.82
CA LYS A 15 -11.96 -3.44 5.81
C LYS A 15 -11.07 -4.20 6.80
N GLU A 16 -11.49 -5.40 7.19
CA GLU A 16 -10.81 -6.28 8.14
C GLU A 16 -9.49 -6.78 7.56
N GLU A 17 -9.48 -7.18 6.28
CA GLU A 17 -8.26 -7.57 5.56
C GLU A 17 -7.31 -6.39 5.40
N LYS A 18 -7.81 -5.21 5.01
CA LYS A 18 -6.99 -3.98 4.91
C LYS A 18 -6.30 -3.70 6.25
N GLN A 19 -7.02 -3.84 7.37
CA GLN A 19 -6.46 -3.64 8.71
C GLN A 19 -5.44 -4.72 9.10
N ALA A 20 -5.71 -5.99 8.79
CA ALA A 20 -4.79 -7.09 9.09
C ALA A 20 -3.47 -6.95 8.32
N ILE A 21 -3.53 -6.60 7.03
CA ILE A 21 -2.36 -6.33 6.19
C ILE A 21 -1.57 -5.14 6.74
N ALA A 22 -2.23 -4.02 7.06
CA ALA A 22 -1.57 -2.85 7.60
C ALA A 22 -0.83 -3.17 8.92
N LYS A 23 -1.45 -3.93 9.83
CA LYS A 23 -0.81 -4.40 11.07
C LYS A 23 0.41 -5.28 10.79
N ALA A 24 0.31 -6.22 9.85
CA ALA A 24 1.43 -7.09 9.50
C ALA A 24 2.63 -6.30 8.96
N ILE A 25 2.38 -5.32 8.08
CA ILE A 25 3.43 -4.44 7.55
C ILE A 25 4.04 -3.59 8.65
N THR A 26 3.24 -2.98 9.53
CA THR A 26 3.76 -2.19 10.65
C THR A 26 4.61 -3.05 11.59
N SER A 27 4.20 -4.28 11.89
CA SER A 27 4.98 -5.22 12.71
C SER A 27 6.32 -5.62 12.07
N PHE A 28 6.39 -5.69 10.74
CA PHE A 28 7.65 -5.95 10.03
C PHE A 28 8.69 -4.86 10.28
N TYR A 29 8.27 -3.59 10.38
CA TYR A 29 9.14 -2.46 10.74
C TYR A 29 9.23 -2.25 12.26
N HIS A 30 9.36 -3.32 13.04
CA HIS A 30 9.44 -3.26 14.51
C HIS A 30 10.55 -2.33 15.06
N PHE A 31 11.55 -2.01 14.24
CA PHE A 31 12.67 -1.13 14.57
C PHE A 31 12.38 0.36 14.33
N LEU A 32 11.18 0.71 13.87
CA LEU A 32 10.71 2.09 13.72
C LEU A 32 9.51 2.36 14.63
N PRO A 33 9.32 3.60 15.09
CA PRO A 33 8.04 4.02 15.66
C PRO A 33 6.86 3.69 14.71
N PRO A 34 5.78 3.04 15.19
CA PRO A 34 4.70 2.56 14.33
C PRO A 34 4.04 3.64 13.44
N PHE A 35 3.98 4.88 13.94
CA PHE A 35 3.38 6.00 13.22
C PHE A 35 4.17 6.43 11.97
N LEU A 36 5.41 5.95 11.80
CA LEU A 36 6.24 6.20 10.61
C LEU A 36 6.00 5.18 9.49
N VAL A 37 5.18 4.15 9.72
CA VAL A 37 4.82 3.14 8.71
C VAL A 37 3.45 3.49 8.15
N ILE A 38 3.43 3.95 6.91
CA ILE A 38 2.20 4.40 6.25
C ILE A 38 1.78 3.33 5.24
N VAL A 39 0.51 2.93 5.25
CA VAL A 39 -0.06 1.94 4.33
C VAL A 39 -1.36 2.50 3.75
N ASN A 40 -1.38 2.73 2.44
CA ASN A 40 -2.57 3.16 1.71
C ASN A 40 -3.08 2.05 0.80
N PHE A 41 -4.39 1.82 0.83
CA PHE A 41 -5.11 1.07 -0.19
C PHE A 41 -5.79 2.08 -1.11
N ILE A 42 -5.45 2.02 -2.39
CA ILE A 42 -5.90 2.94 -3.42
C ILE A 42 -6.70 2.10 -4.41
N ASP A 43 -8.02 2.26 -4.36
CA ASP A 43 -8.89 1.63 -5.33
C ASP A 43 -8.67 2.30 -6.69
N VAL A 44 -8.35 1.51 -7.71
CA VAL A 44 -8.19 1.98 -9.07
C VAL A 44 -9.22 1.26 -9.94
N ASP A 45 -10.03 2.07 -10.63
CA ASP A 45 -11.09 1.55 -11.49
C ASP A 45 -10.50 0.72 -12.64
N LYS A 46 -11.24 -0.29 -13.11
CA LYS A 46 -10.82 -1.20 -14.19
C LYS A 46 -10.45 -0.47 -15.49
N ASP A 47 -11.05 0.69 -15.74
CA ASP A 47 -10.81 1.49 -16.94
C ASP A 47 -9.60 2.42 -16.77
N ASN A 48 -8.90 2.34 -15.62
CA ASN A 48 -7.70 3.11 -15.30
C ASN A 48 -6.46 2.23 -15.05
N PHE A 49 -6.56 0.91 -15.25
CA PHE A 49 -5.46 -0.01 -15.06
C PHE A 49 -5.25 -0.93 -16.27
N TYR A 50 -4.13 -0.72 -16.95
CA TYR A 50 -3.78 -1.43 -18.18
C TYR A 50 -2.43 -2.15 -18.04
N VAL A 51 -2.37 -3.40 -18.48
CA VAL A 51 -1.14 -4.19 -18.53
C VAL A 51 -0.91 -4.62 -19.97
N GLY A 52 0.20 -4.17 -20.56
CA GLY A 52 0.48 -4.43 -21.98
C GLY A 52 -0.50 -3.77 -22.95
N GLY A 53 -1.24 -2.75 -22.51
CA GLY A 53 -2.27 -2.07 -23.30
C GLY A 53 -3.69 -2.60 -23.11
N GLU A 54 -3.88 -3.69 -22.37
CA GLU A 54 -5.19 -4.31 -22.15
C GLU A 54 -5.70 -4.07 -20.71
N PRO A 55 -7.02 -3.91 -20.50
CA PRO A 55 -7.59 -3.73 -19.17
C PRO A 55 -7.45 -5.01 -18.33
N ASN A 56 -7.29 -4.84 -17.01
CA ASN A 56 -7.27 -5.95 -16.07
C ASN A 56 -8.17 -5.64 -14.86
N ASP A 57 -9.12 -6.53 -14.60
CA ASP A 57 -10.17 -6.36 -13.59
C ASP A 57 -9.79 -6.93 -12.21
N ARG A 58 -8.72 -7.72 -12.12
CA ARG A 58 -8.26 -8.35 -10.89
C ARG A 58 -6.75 -8.23 -10.74
N TYR A 59 -6.33 -7.17 -10.09
CA TYR A 59 -4.91 -6.85 -9.93
C TYR A 59 -4.58 -6.26 -8.57
N ILE A 60 -3.29 -6.31 -8.27
CA ILE A 60 -2.65 -5.61 -7.18
C ILE A 60 -1.28 -5.13 -7.66
N ARG A 61 -0.98 -3.85 -7.45
CA ARG A 61 0.34 -3.27 -7.67
C ARG A 61 0.79 -2.59 -6.38
N ILE A 62 1.90 -3.07 -5.83
CA ILE A 62 2.50 -2.51 -4.63
C ILE A 62 3.65 -1.60 -5.02
N ASN A 63 3.65 -0.38 -4.48
CA ASN A 63 4.77 0.54 -4.51
C ASN A 63 5.19 0.86 -3.07
N VAL A 64 6.47 0.71 -2.78
CA VAL A 64 7.05 1.08 -1.49
C VAL A 64 8.07 2.17 -1.73
N THR A 65 7.94 3.29 -1.02
CA THR A 65 8.94 4.34 -1.00
C THR A 65 9.50 4.46 0.42
N GLN A 66 10.81 4.60 0.52
CA GLN A 66 11.47 4.93 1.78
C GLN A 66 11.99 6.36 1.66
N SER A 67 11.40 7.29 2.42
CA SER A 67 12.02 8.59 2.60
C SER A 67 12.96 8.55 3.79
N ALA A 68 14.17 9.06 3.59
CA ALA A 68 15.06 9.48 4.66
C ALA A 68 14.84 10.98 4.85
N ASN A 69 13.83 11.37 5.64
CA ASN A 69 13.86 12.72 6.20
C ASN A 69 14.94 12.70 7.28
N PRO A 70 15.94 13.59 7.26
CA PRO A 70 16.76 13.80 8.44
C PRO A 70 15.78 14.18 9.56
N VAL A 71 15.79 13.42 10.65
CA VAL A 71 15.16 13.85 11.89
C VAL A 71 15.92 15.13 12.26
N PRO A 72 15.27 16.31 12.28
CA PRO A 72 15.93 17.51 12.82
C PRO A 72 16.36 17.19 14.25
N GLU A 73 17.59 17.56 14.63
CA GLU A 73 18.11 17.38 15.99
C GLU A 73 17.15 17.90 17.07
#